data_AF-A0A8C2J5J0-F1
#
_entry.id   AF-A0A8C2J5J0-F1
#
_cell.length_a   1.000
_cell.length_b   1.000
_cell.length_c   1.000
_cell.angle_alpha   90.00
_cell.angle_beta   90.00
_cell.angle_gamma   90.00
#
_symmetry.space_group_name_H-M   'P 1'
#
loop_
_entity.id
_entity.type
_entity.pdbx_description
1 polymer ?
#
loop_
_entity_poly.entity_id
_entity_poly.type
_entity_poly.pdbx_seq_one_letter_code
_entity_poly.pdbx_strand_id
1 'polypeptide(L)'
;MAVSKSTLSIVLIVLGGLSVLFGTVLVFVGPIIIDDQIVKNVEINPNNGLSYTMWKDIPVPFFMSVYFFHIVNPDEILKGEKPTVVQRGPYVYREKRWKDNITFHDNHTVSYKEYRQYFFEESMSVGNESDLVTIPNMLVLGASVMMENMPFPVRLLLSATFKSFEEGPFLTKPVGELMWGYDSKLVDFLNKYFPGMLPTSGKFGLFAEFNNSNAGQFTVFTGQDDIRKVHMVDSWNGLKSVNYWRSEQCNMINGTAGQMWPPFMTKESTMPFYSPDACRSMELVYQRPGMSRGIPVYRFVAPKTLFANGADYPPNEGFCPCRQSGLLSVRTCRHNSPVFISHPHFFEADPVLLDTVNGLRPNEDEHGLFIDIHPETGVPMNVSIRLQLNLLIKTVSGISETGKIAEVVMPMIWFEESGYIDGPVLNTFRTNLVVLPMVMEYMQYIFIAFGLAGILGAVLLYVNDKKATKKTSESLTQGVNTKHDPTNETQAEKYSMNETGGFFWLRHASSQTLLLQVGRFWSHTSTLK
;
A
#
# COMPACT_ATOMS: atom_id res chain seq x y z
N MET A 1 35.92 -52.76 -0.30
CA MET A 1 36.78 -52.27 -1.39
C MET A 1 37.16 -50.83 -1.09
N ALA A 2 38.45 -50.54 -0.90
CA ALA A 2 38.91 -49.17 -0.68
C ALA A 2 38.84 -48.40 -2.01
N VAL A 3 38.07 -47.31 -2.05
CA VAL A 3 38.00 -46.44 -3.23
C VAL A 3 39.36 -45.78 -3.42
N SER A 4 39.94 -45.88 -4.62
CA SER A 4 41.23 -45.25 -4.90
C SER A 4 41.11 -43.73 -4.86
N LYS A 5 42.17 -43.03 -4.40
CA LYS A 5 42.19 -41.56 -4.31
C LYS A 5 41.97 -40.88 -5.67
N SER A 6 42.40 -41.52 -6.77
CA SER A 6 42.16 -41.05 -8.13
C SER A 6 40.70 -41.18 -8.55
N THR A 7 40.04 -42.32 -8.24
CA THR A 7 38.60 -42.50 -8.46
C THR A 7 37.79 -41.47 -7.68
N LEU A 8 38.15 -41.21 -6.42
CA LEU A 8 37.48 -40.21 -5.59
C LEU A 8 37.64 -38.78 -6.14
N SER A 9 38.83 -38.45 -6.64
CA SER A 9 39.11 -37.13 -7.24
C SER A 9 38.28 -36.91 -8.51
N ILE A 10 38.15 -37.92 -9.37
CA ILE A 10 37.32 -37.85 -10.58
C ILE A 10 35.84 -37.65 -10.23
N VAL A 11 35.33 -38.40 -9.25
CA VAL A 11 33.93 -38.25 -8.79
C VAL A 11 33.67 -36.85 -8.25
N LEU A 12 34.59 -36.28 -7.47
CA LEU A 12 34.47 -34.92 -6.95
C LEU A 12 34.50 -33.85 -8.04
N ILE A 13 35.31 -34.02 -9.10
CA ILE A 13 35.33 -33.11 -10.26
C ILE A 13 34.01 -33.18 -11.01
N VAL A 14 33.49 -34.39 -11.27
CA VAL A 14 32.23 -34.55 -12.01
C VAL A 14 31.05 -33.99 -11.21
N LEU A 15 30.91 -34.36 -9.93
CA LEU A 15 29.84 -33.84 -9.08
C LEU A 15 29.97 -32.34 -8.83
N GLY A 16 31.20 -31.85 -8.61
CA GLY A 16 31.47 -30.43 -8.44
C GLY A 16 31.13 -29.65 -9.71
N GLY A 17 31.55 -30.13 -10.88
CA GLY A 17 31.24 -29.54 -12.17
C GLY A 17 29.74 -29.51 -12.47
N LEU A 18 29.01 -30.61 -12.21
CA LEU A 18 27.55 -30.66 -12.34
C LEU A 18 26.84 -29.70 -11.37
N SER A 19 27.33 -29.58 -10.13
CA SER A 19 26.78 -28.63 -9.14
C SER A 19 27.00 -27.18 -9.56
N VAL A 20 28.19 -26.82 -10.06
CA VAL A 20 28.47 -25.48 -10.60
C VAL A 20 27.59 -25.21 -11.82
N LEU A 21 27.48 -26.18 -12.74
CA LEU A 21 26.63 -26.04 -13.93
C LEU A 21 25.17 -25.80 -13.53
N PHE A 22 24.63 -26.62 -12.63
CA PHE A 22 23.26 -26.49 -12.15
C PHE A 22 23.01 -25.16 -11.43
N GLY A 23 23.89 -24.77 -10.50
CA GLY A 23 23.80 -23.47 -9.82
C GLY A 23 23.89 -22.29 -10.79
N THR A 24 24.77 -22.37 -11.80
CA THR A 24 24.89 -21.33 -12.83
C THR A 24 23.62 -21.24 -13.69
N VAL A 25 23.05 -22.38 -14.10
CA VAL A 25 21.78 -22.41 -14.84
C VAL A 25 20.66 -21.78 -14.00
N LEU A 26 20.59 -22.08 -12.69
CA LEU A 26 19.62 -21.47 -11.79
C LEU A 26 19.80 -19.95 -11.65
N VAL A 27 21.03 -19.42 -11.68
CA VAL A 27 21.25 -17.95 -11.67
C VAL A 27 20.60 -17.25 -12.87
N PHE A 28 20.58 -17.89 -14.03
CA PHE A 28 19.97 -17.29 -15.23
C PHE A 28 18.48 -17.63 -15.37
N VAL A 29 18.07 -18.84 -15.03
CA VAL A 29 16.69 -19.34 -15.23
C VAL A 29 15.79 -19.04 -14.02
N GLY A 30 16.35 -18.99 -12.82
CA GLY A 30 15.62 -18.76 -11.57
C GLY A 30 14.82 -17.46 -11.58
N PRO A 31 15.43 -16.30 -11.88
CA PRO A 31 14.71 -15.03 -12.00
C PRO A 31 13.56 -15.10 -13.00
N ILE A 32 13.76 -15.74 -14.16
CA ILE A 32 12.72 -15.87 -15.20
C ILE A 32 11.50 -16.66 -14.67
N ILE A 33 11.74 -17.74 -13.92
CA ILE A 33 10.67 -18.53 -13.31
C ILE A 33 9.94 -17.73 -12.23
N ILE A 34 10.66 -16.96 -11.42
CA ILE A 34 10.08 -16.12 -10.37
C ILE A 34 9.19 -15.04 -11.00
N ASP A 35 9.70 -14.33 -12.01
CA ASP A 35 8.97 -13.29 -12.72
C ASP A 35 7.71 -13.85 -13.38
N ASP A 36 7.81 -15.00 -14.07
CA ASP A 36 6.64 -15.69 -14.65
C ASP A 36 5.59 -16.08 -13.59
N GLN A 37 6.05 -16.53 -12.42
CA GLN A 37 5.14 -16.86 -11.31
C GLN A 37 4.47 -15.62 -10.71
N ILE A 38 5.17 -14.49 -10.65
CA ILE A 38 4.60 -13.20 -10.23
C ILE A 38 3.55 -12.76 -11.25
N VAL A 39 3.88 -12.75 -12.54
CA VAL A 39 2.97 -12.37 -13.63
C VAL A 39 1.66 -13.17 -13.55
N LYS A 40 1.75 -14.50 -13.43
CA LYS A 40 0.57 -15.38 -13.33
C LYS A 40 -0.31 -15.13 -12.10
N ASN A 41 0.28 -14.65 -11.00
CA ASN A 41 -0.42 -14.40 -9.74
C ASN A 41 -1.00 -12.98 -9.66
N VAL A 42 -0.46 -12.03 -10.43
CA VAL A 42 -0.90 -10.62 -10.46
C VAL A 42 -1.89 -10.36 -11.62
N GLU A 43 -1.79 -11.11 -12.72
CA GLU A 43 -2.76 -11.04 -13.82
C GLU A 43 -4.19 -11.28 -13.31
N ILE A 44 -5.14 -10.44 -13.74
CA ILE A 44 -6.56 -10.61 -13.45
C ILE A 44 -7.11 -11.70 -14.36
N ASN A 45 -6.96 -12.95 -13.93
CA ASN A 45 -7.36 -14.12 -14.70
C ASN A 45 -8.42 -14.94 -13.97
N PRO A 46 -9.65 -15.07 -14.51
CA PRO A 46 -10.73 -15.82 -13.85
C PRO A 46 -10.44 -17.32 -13.71
N ASN A 47 -9.49 -17.86 -14.48
CA ASN A 47 -9.05 -19.25 -14.36
C ASN A 47 -8.05 -19.45 -13.20
N ASN A 48 -7.42 -18.38 -12.69
CA ASN A 48 -6.60 -18.44 -11.48
C ASN A 48 -7.49 -18.26 -10.24
N GLY A 49 -8.08 -19.36 -9.78
CA GLY A 49 -9.10 -19.35 -8.72
C GLY A 49 -8.68 -18.64 -7.44
N LEU A 50 -7.41 -18.73 -7.02
CA LEU A 50 -6.95 -18.08 -5.78
C LEU A 50 -6.78 -16.57 -5.95
N SER A 51 -5.94 -16.13 -6.89
CA SER A 51 -5.67 -14.71 -7.12
C SER A 51 -6.93 -13.95 -7.54
N TYR A 52 -7.76 -14.54 -8.39
CA TYR A 52 -9.01 -13.93 -8.82
C TYR A 52 -10.00 -13.75 -7.67
N THR A 53 -10.12 -14.75 -6.78
CA THR A 53 -10.99 -14.63 -5.60
C THR A 53 -10.51 -13.52 -4.67
N MET A 54 -9.20 -13.41 -4.43
CA MET A 54 -8.64 -12.32 -3.61
C MET A 54 -8.81 -10.94 -4.25
N TRP A 55 -8.74 -10.86 -5.58
CA TRP A 55 -8.98 -9.62 -6.32
C TRP A 55 -10.45 -9.19 -6.26
N LYS A 56 -11.37 -10.15 -6.37
CA LYS A 56 -12.82 -9.94 -6.32
C LYS A 56 -13.30 -9.58 -4.90
N ASP A 57 -12.94 -10.41 -3.92
CA ASP A 57 -13.35 -10.32 -2.53
C ASP A 57 -12.11 -10.07 -1.67
N ILE A 58 -11.82 -8.80 -1.40
CA ILE A 58 -10.55 -8.42 -0.76
C ILE A 58 -10.51 -8.98 0.67
N PRO A 59 -9.60 -9.91 0.99
CA PRO A 59 -9.66 -10.68 2.23
C PRO A 59 -8.96 -9.98 3.41
N VAL A 60 -8.68 -8.68 3.30
CA VAL A 60 -7.97 -7.90 4.32
C VAL A 60 -8.89 -6.84 4.93
N PRO A 61 -8.73 -6.52 6.22
CA PRO A 61 -9.55 -5.50 6.86
C PRO A 61 -9.09 -4.11 6.40
N PHE A 62 -10.06 -3.30 5.97
CA PHE A 62 -9.89 -1.87 5.81
C PHE A 62 -10.59 -1.17 6.98
N PHE A 63 -10.07 -0.01 7.37
CA PHE A 63 -10.67 0.82 8.40
C PHE A 63 -10.69 2.27 7.95
N MET A 64 -11.83 2.92 8.11
CA MET A 64 -11.99 4.36 8.01
C MET A 64 -12.01 4.94 9.42
N SER A 65 -10.99 5.69 9.79
CA SER A 65 -10.88 6.41 11.06
C SER A 65 -11.20 7.88 10.83
N VAL A 66 -12.19 8.43 11.53
CA VAL A 66 -12.65 9.81 11.33
C VAL A 66 -12.38 10.66 12.57
N TYR A 67 -11.88 11.85 12.34
CA TYR A 67 -11.53 12.84 13.36
C TYR A 67 -12.26 14.14 13.06
N PHE A 68 -13.06 14.60 14.01
CA PHE A 68 -13.82 15.82 13.88
C PHE A 68 -13.09 17.01 14.49
N PHE A 69 -13.21 18.17 13.86
CA PHE A 69 -12.79 19.45 14.44
C PHE A 69 -13.97 20.08 15.19
N HIS A 70 -14.10 19.75 16.48
CA HIS A 70 -15.14 20.29 17.34
C HIS A 70 -14.91 21.79 17.59
N ILE A 71 -15.88 22.62 17.22
CA ILE A 71 -15.83 24.07 17.39
C ILE A 71 -16.14 24.43 18.84
N VAL A 72 -15.23 25.17 19.48
CA VAL A 72 -15.35 25.56 20.90
C VAL A 72 -16.04 26.91 21.09
N ASN A 73 -15.90 27.84 20.14
CA ASN A 73 -16.33 29.24 20.26
C ASN A 73 -17.27 29.69 19.11
N PRO A 74 -18.40 29.00 18.85
CA PRO A 74 -19.28 29.30 17.71
C PRO A 74 -19.85 30.73 17.74
N ASP A 75 -20.23 31.23 18.92
CA ASP A 75 -20.85 32.55 19.08
C ASP A 75 -19.84 33.69 18.85
N GLU A 76 -18.58 33.48 19.26
CA GLU A 76 -17.47 34.40 19.04
C GLU A 76 -17.10 34.47 17.55
N ILE A 77 -17.11 33.33 16.85
CA ILE A 77 -16.87 33.28 15.40
C ILE A 77 -17.92 34.13 14.66
N LEU A 78 -19.19 34.10 15.08
CA LEU A 78 -20.24 34.95 14.52
C LEU A 78 -20.03 36.44 14.78
N LYS A 79 -19.23 36.80 15.79
CA LYS A 79 -18.85 38.19 16.08
C LYS A 79 -17.59 38.63 15.33
N GLY A 80 -16.93 37.71 14.63
CA GLY A 80 -15.72 37.95 13.84
C GLY A 80 -14.42 37.54 14.55
N GLU A 81 -14.50 36.82 15.67
CA GLU A 81 -13.32 36.28 16.34
C GLU A 81 -12.77 35.05 15.61
N LYS A 82 -11.51 34.73 15.90
CA LYS A 82 -10.80 33.59 15.31
C LYS A 82 -11.41 32.26 15.77
N PRO A 83 -11.72 31.31 14.87
CA PRO A 83 -12.19 29.98 15.25
C PRO A 83 -11.18 29.21 16.10
N THR A 84 -11.67 28.51 17.11
CA THR A 84 -10.91 27.59 17.95
C THR A 84 -11.55 26.20 17.88
N VAL A 85 -10.76 25.21 17.48
CA VAL A 85 -11.20 23.83 17.33
C VAL A 85 -10.40 22.88 18.22
N VAL A 86 -11.04 21.78 18.61
CA VAL A 86 -10.40 20.65 19.28
C VAL A 86 -10.71 19.39 18.50
N GLN A 87 -9.69 18.60 18.19
CA GLN A 87 -9.87 17.31 17.53
C GLN A 87 -10.60 16.32 18.45
N ARG A 88 -11.61 15.64 17.91
CA ARG A 88 -12.30 14.50 18.56
C ARG A 88 -12.28 13.30 17.63
N GLY A 89 -11.69 12.19 18.09
CA GLY A 89 -11.56 10.96 17.32
C GLY A 89 -10.38 10.09 17.81
N PRO A 90 -10.13 8.95 17.17
CA PRO A 90 -10.86 8.47 15.99
C PRO A 90 -12.24 7.89 16.35
N TYR A 91 -13.18 8.04 15.43
CA TYR A 91 -14.35 7.18 15.30
C TYR A 91 -14.09 6.22 14.14
N VAL A 92 -13.97 4.93 14.44
CA VAL A 92 -13.44 3.92 13.53
C VAL A 92 -14.57 3.09 12.96
N TYR A 93 -14.55 2.90 11.64
CA TYR A 93 -15.45 2.01 10.91
C TYR A 93 -14.64 0.97 10.18
N ARG A 94 -14.91 -0.32 10.42
CA ARG A 94 -14.41 -1.40 9.57
C ARG A 94 -15.11 -1.32 8.23
N GLU A 95 -14.33 -1.37 7.17
CA GLU A 95 -14.83 -1.36 5.81
C GLU A 95 -14.72 -2.74 5.17
N LYS A 96 -15.80 -3.18 4.52
CA LYS A 96 -15.84 -4.36 3.67
C LYS A 96 -15.92 -3.93 2.21
N ARG A 97 -15.02 -4.46 1.39
CA ARG A 97 -14.90 -4.17 -0.04
C ARG A 97 -15.07 -5.44 -0.88
N TRP A 98 -15.85 -5.35 -1.93
CA TRP A 98 -15.97 -6.41 -2.93
C TRP A 98 -16.28 -5.85 -4.31
N LYS A 99 -15.95 -6.62 -5.35
CA LYS A 99 -16.24 -6.28 -6.73
C LYS A 99 -17.41 -7.11 -7.24
N ASP A 100 -18.36 -6.43 -7.88
CA ASP A 100 -19.53 -7.04 -8.50
C ASP A 100 -19.75 -6.50 -9.91
N ASN A 101 -20.73 -7.05 -10.64
CA ASN A 101 -21.01 -6.75 -12.04
C ASN A 101 -19.76 -6.89 -12.93
N ILE A 102 -19.01 -7.97 -12.71
CA ILE A 102 -17.74 -8.22 -13.39
C ILE A 102 -17.99 -8.70 -14.82
N THR A 103 -17.38 -8.04 -15.81
CA THR A 103 -17.48 -8.40 -17.22
C THR A 103 -16.10 -8.30 -17.87
N PHE A 104 -15.62 -9.39 -18.46
CA PHE A 104 -14.38 -9.44 -19.23
C PHE A 104 -14.65 -9.11 -20.70
N HIS A 105 -13.68 -8.45 -21.33
CA HIS A 105 -13.77 -7.96 -22.71
C HIS A 105 -12.64 -8.49 -23.57
N ASP A 106 -12.88 -8.58 -24.89
CA ASP A 106 -11.90 -9.09 -25.86
C ASP A 106 -10.65 -8.20 -25.99
N ASN A 107 -10.72 -6.95 -25.57
CA ASN A 107 -9.59 -6.00 -25.57
C ASN A 107 -8.69 -6.11 -24.32
N HIS A 108 -8.69 -7.26 -23.65
CA HIS A 108 -7.89 -7.52 -22.44
C HIS A 108 -8.20 -6.55 -21.28
N THR A 109 -9.47 -6.13 -21.17
CA THR A 109 -9.95 -5.34 -20.04
C THR A 109 -11.06 -6.07 -19.27
N VAL A 110 -11.27 -5.65 -18.03
CA VAL A 110 -12.36 -6.11 -17.17
C VAL A 110 -13.08 -4.92 -16.58
N SER A 111 -14.41 -4.94 -16.64
CA SER A 111 -15.28 -3.94 -16.02
C SER A 111 -15.90 -4.46 -14.74
N TYR A 112 -15.97 -3.64 -13.70
CA TYR A 112 -16.59 -4.00 -12.42
C TYR A 112 -17.07 -2.76 -11.67
N LYS A 113 -17.94 -2.97 -10.67
CA LYS A 113 -18.29 -1.99 -9.66
C LYS A 113 -17.72 -2.44 -8.32
N GLU A 114 -16.99 -1.56 -7.65
CA GLU A 114 -16.49 -1.82 -6.30
C GLU A 114 -17.47 -1.27 -5.28
N TYR A 115 -17.97 -2.15 -4.41
CA TYR A 115 -18.90 -1.81 -3.35
C TYR A 115 -18.19 -1.68 -2.01
N ARG A 116 -18.68 -0.75 -1.19
CA ARG A 116 -18.14 -0.46 0.15
C ARG A 116 -19.26 -0.51 1.19
N GLN A 117 -18.97 -1.17 2.31
CA GLN A 117 -19.84 -1.23 3.49
C GLN A 117 -19.06 -0.85 4.73
N TYR A 118 -19.66 -0.04 5.59
CA TYR A 118 -19.02 0.48 6.80
C TYR A 118 -19.74 -0.04 8.05
N PHE A 119 -18.96 -0.55 9.01
CA PHE A 119 -19.43 -1.09 10.28
C PHE A 119 -18.68 -0.42 11.42
N PHE A 120 -19.38 0.22 12.35
CA PHE A 120 -18.74 0.91 13.46
C PHE A 120 -17.98 -0.05 14.38
N GLU A 121 -16.75 0.32 14.75
CA GLU A 121 -15.85 -0.45 15.61
C GLU A 121 -15.64 0.30 16.93
N GLU A 122 -16.54 0.07 17.89
CA GLU A 122 -16.49 0.73 19.21
C GLU A 122 -15.17 0.45 19.94
N SER A 123 -14.62 -0.77 19.81
CA SER A 123 -13.37 -1.16 20.47
C SER A 123 -12.11 -0.42 19.99
N MET A 124 -12.18 0.21 18.80
CA MET A 124 -11.09 0.99 18.21
C MET A 124 -11.37 2.50 18.23
N SER A 125 -12.55 2.90 18.71
CA SER A 125 -13.01 4.28 18.72
C SER A 125 -12.79 4.93 20.09
N VAL A 126 -12.60 6.25 20.12
CA VAL A 126 -12.46 7.02 21.37
C VAL A 126 -13.77 7.12 22.15
N GLY A 127 -14.91 6.97 21.46
CA GLY A 127 -16.25 7.10 22.01
C GLY A 127 -17.29 6.47 21.08
N ASN A 128 -18.57 6.79 21.29
CA ASN A 128 -19.69 6.18 20.56
C ASN A 128 -20.20 7.11 19.45
N GLU A 129 -20.90 6.57 18.44
CA GLU A 129 -21.55 7.37 17.40
C GLU A 129 -22.59 8.37 17.93
N SER A 130 -23.05 8.20 19.18
CA SER A 130 -23.93 9.13 19.89
C SER A 130 -23.23 10.38 20.43
N ASP A 131 -21.89 10.44 20.40
CA ASP A 131 -21.13 11.59 20.88
C ASP A 131 -21.49 12.86 20.09
N LEU A 132 -21.75 13.95 20.81
CA LEU A 132 -22.13 15.22 20.19
C LEU A 132 -20.90 16.00 19.74
N VAL A 133 -20.92 16.45 18.48
CA VAL A 133 -19.88 17.30 17.90
C VAL A 133 -20.53 18.50 17.22
N THR A 134 -19.89 19.67 17.38
CA THR A 134 -20.29 20.93 16.75
C THR A 134 -19.36 21.21 15.57
N ILE A 135 -19.92 21.27 14.35
CA ILE A 135 -19.20 21.60 13.11
C ILE A 135 -19.92 22.73 12.34
N PRO A 136 -19.29 23.34 11.32
CA PRO A 136 -19.97 24.29 10.44
C PRO A 136 -21.18 23.65 9.78
N ASN A 137 -22.33 24.33 9.79
CA ASN A 137 -23.52 23.84 9.08
C ASN A 137 -23.34 24.09 7.58
N MET A 138 -22.97 23.04 6.85
CA MET A 138 -22.74 23.09 5.41
C MET A 138 -23.98 23.51 4.61
N LEU A 139 -25.20 23.17 5.07
CA LEU A 139 -26.44 23.59 4.43
C LEU A 139 -26.68 25.10 4.53
N VAL A 140 -26.25 25.72 5.63
CA VAL A 140 -26.44 27.15 5.87
C VAL A 140 -25.26 27.96 5.35
N LEU A 141 -24.05 27.72 5.88
CA LEU A 141 -22.86 28.50 5.55
C LEU A 141 -22.38 28.22 4.12
N GLY A 142 -22.46 26.96 3.67
CA GLY A 142 -22.10 26.59 2.30
C GLY A 142 -23.04 27.24 1.27
N ALA A 143 -24.35 27.10 1.47
CA ALA A 143 -25.33 27.74 0.59
C ALA A 143 -25.23 29.27 0.61
N SER A 144 -24.93 29.87 1.77
CA SER A 144 -24.73 31.31 1.89
C SER A 144 -23.61 31.82 0.97
N VAL A 145 -22.46 31.13 0.98
CA VAL A 145 -21.33 31.47 0.11
C VAL A 145 -21.67 31.20 -1.36
N MET A 146 -22.40 30.13 -1.67
CA MET A 146 -22.85 29.85 -3.05
C MET A 146 -23.77 30.94 -3.60
N MET A 147 -24.57 31.57 -2.73
CA MET A 147 -25.57 32.57 -3.07
C MET A 147 -25.09 34.01 -2.93
N GLU A 148 -23.79 34.22 -2.66
CA GLU A 148 -23.21 35.54 -2.38
C GLU A 148 -23.43 36.56 -3.50
N ASN A 149 -23.42 36.10 -4.76
CA ASN A 149 -23.53 36.93 -5.96
C ASN A 149 -24.99 37.11 -6.43
N MET A 150 -25.96 36.53 -5.72
CA MET A 150 -27.38 36.67 -6.06
C MET A 150 -27.93 38.05 -5.63
N PRO A 151 -29.00 38.56 -6.29
CA PRO A 151 -29.63 39.81 -5.91
C PRO A 151 -29.99 39.86 -4.43
N PHE A 152 -29.84 41.03 -3.80
CA PHE A 152 -30.05 41.21 -2.36
C PHE A 152 -31.39 40.67 -1.83
N PRO A 153 -32.54 40.85 -2.52
CA PRO A 153 -33.82 40.28 -2.07
C PRO A 153 -33.82 38.74 -2.00
N VAL A 154 -33.10 38.07 -2.90
CA VAL A 154 -32.98 36.59 -2.91
C VAL A 154 -32.18 36.12 -1.70
N ARG A 155 -31.10 36.83 -1.36
CA ARG A 155 -30.30 36.55 -0.15
C ARG A 155 -31.12 36.74 1.13
N LEU A 156 -31.94 37.79 1.19
CA LEU A 156 -32.83 38.03 2.32
C LEU A 156 -33.90 36.93 2.45
N LEU A 157 -34.46 36.46 1.33
CA LEU A 157 -35.39 35.33 1.33
C LEU A 157 -34.73 34.06 1.87
N LEU A 158 -33.51 33.75 1.41
CA LEU A 158 -32.74 32.61 1.90
C LEU A 158 -32.50 32.69 3.43
N SER A 159 -32.13 33.87 3.93
CA SER A 159 -31.97 34.11 5.37
C SER A 159 -33.28 33.89 6.14
N ALA A 160 -34.40 34.40 5.62
CA ALA A 160 -35.72 34.18 6.20
C ALA A 160 -36.10 32.70 6.21
N THR A 161 -35.75 31.95 5.15
CA THR A 161 -35.92 30.49 5.09
C THR A 161 -35.12 29.81 6.20
N PHE A 162 -33.82 30.09 6.34
CA PHE A 162 -33.02 29.49 7.42
C PHE A 162 -33.62 29.74 8.80
N LYS A 163 -34.05 30.96 9.11
CA LYS A 163 -34.74 31.27 10.38
C LYS A 163 -36.04 30.50 10.54
N SER A 164 -36.86 30.43 9.49
CA SER A 164 -38.16 29.75 9.55
C SER A 164 -38.02 28.25 9.78
N PHE A 165 -36.90 27.65 9.36
CA PHE A 165 -36.59 26.24 9.57
C PHE A 165 -35.70 26.01 10.80
N GLU A 166 -35.38 27.05 11.57
CA GLU A 166 -34.49 27.00 12.75
C GLU A 166 -33.08 26.47 12.42
N GLU A 167 -32.61 26.73 11.20
CA GLU A 167 -31.30 26.29 10.72
C GLU A 167 -30.22 27.33 11.09
N GLY A 168 -29.32 26.95 12.00
CA GLY A 168 -28.22 27.78 12.49
C GLY A 168 -26.92 27.63 11.69
N PRO A 169 -25.96 28.56 11.85
CA PRO A 169 -24.67 28.53 11.15
C PRO A 169 -23.75 27.39 11.60
N PHE A 170 -23.92 26.90 12.81
CA PHE A 170 -23.20 25.75 13.36
C PHE A 170 -24.21 24.68 13.74
N LEU A 171 -23.82 23.42 13.55
CA LEU A 171 -24.65 22.26 13.79
C LEU A 171 -24.01 21.38 14.85
N THR A 172 -24.76 21.09 15.92
CA THR A 172 -24.36 20.14 16.96
C THR A 172 -25.20 18.87 16.84
N LYS A 173 -24.56 17.76 16.49
CA LYS A 173 -25.24 16.48 16.23
C LYS A 173 -24.38 15.29 16.68
N PRO A 174 -25.00 14.11 16.89
CA PRO A 174 -24.27 12.86 17.03
C PRO A 174 -23.34 12.60 15.86
N VAL A 175 -22.18 11.99 16.11
CA VAL A 175 -21.22 11.57 15.07
C VAL A 175 -21.89 10.73 13.99
N GLY A 176 -22.71 9.73 14.37
CA GLY A 176 -23.39 8.87 13.41
C GLY A 176 -24.35 9.63 12.49
N GLU A 177 -25.01 10.67 13.01
CA GLU A 177 -25.88 11.56 12.24
C GLU A 177 -25.07 12.46 11.28
N LEU A 178 -23.93 12.99 11.71
CA LEU A 178 -23.05 13.79 10.86
C LEU A 178 -22.42 12.96 9.72
N MET A 179 -22.06 11.70 10.01
CA MET A 179 -21.48 10.77 9.06
C MET A 179 -22.50 10.27 8.04
N TRP A 180 -23.57 9.61 8.52
CA TRP A 180 -24.48 8.81 7.69
C TRP A 180 -25.80 9.51 7.37
N GLY A 181 -26.03 10.65 8.00
CA GLY A 181 -27.08 11.59 7.68
C GLY A 181 -28.13 11.74 8.76
N TYR A 182 -28.69 12.95 8.82
CA TYR A 182 -29.80 13.33 9.70
C TYR A 182 -30.97 13.86 8.89
N ASP A 183 -32.15 13.82 9.53
CA ASP A 183 -33.38 14.38 8.98
C ASP A 183 -33.39 15.91 9.20
N SER A 184 -33.61 16.68 8.12
CA SER A 184 -33.76 18.14 8.16
C SER A 184 -35.06 18.55 7.50
N LYS A 185 -35.85 19.35 8.21
CA LYS A 185 -37.10 19.92 7.70
C LYS A 185 -36.87 20.78 6.45
N LEU A 186 -35.73 21.48 6.39
CA LEU A 186 -35.35 22.26 5.22
C LEU A 186 -35.08 21.35 4.02
N VAL A 187 -34.32 20.26 4.22
CA VAL A 187 -34.02 19.30 3.15
C VAL A 187 -35.28 18.62 2.64
N ASP A 188 -36.21 18.22 3.53
CA ASP A 188 -37.50 17.65 3.16
C ASP A 188 -38.35 18.62 2.34
N PHE A 189 -38.40 19.89 2.76
CA PHE A 189 -39.09 20.94 2.03
C PHE A 189 -38.51 21.13 0.62
N LEU A 190 -37.18 21.22 0.52
CA LEU A 190 -36.49 21.41 -0.75
C LEU A 190 -36.68 20.22 -1.68
N ASN A 191 -36.54 18.99 -1.19
CA ASN A 191 -36.76 17.79 -2.00
C ASN A 191 -38.21 17.68 -2.51
N LYS A 192 -39.19 18.14 -1.71
CA LYS A 192 -40.61 18.09 -2.08
C LYS A 192 -41.01 19.16 -3.10
N TYR A 193 -40.54 20.39 -2.95
CA TYR A 193 -40.98 21.53 -3.77
C TYR A 193 -39.98 21.97 -4.84
N PHE A 194 -38.71 21.63 -4.70
CA PHE A 194 -37.60 21.97 -5.61
C PHE A 194 -36.75 20.73 -5.91
N PRO A 195 -37.33 19.68 -6.54
CA PRO A 195 -36.63 18.44 -6.82
C PRO A 195 -35.38 18.70 -7.68
N GLY A 196 -34.25 18.09 -7.30
CA GLY A 196 -32.95 18.24 -7.98
C GLY A 196 -32.12 19.44 -7.52
N MET A 197 -32.60 20.26 -6.58
CA MET A 197 -31.83 21.38 -6.04
C MET A 197 -30.72 20.93 -5.08
N LEU A 198 -30.96 19.87 -4.31
CA LEU A 198 -29.96 19.22 -3.46
C LEU A 198 -29.46 17.94 -4.14
N PRO A 199 -28.18 17.58 -3.95
CA PRO A 199 -27.62 16.37 -4.54
C PRO A 199 -28.19 15.09 -3.93
N THR A 200 -28.62 15.15 -2.67
CA THR A 200 -29.10 14.00 -1.90
C THR A 200 -30.63 14.03 -1.76
N SER A 201 -31.30 12.95 -2.17
CA SER A 201 -32.71 12.74 -1.83
C SER A 201 -32.82 12.07 -0.45
N GLY A 202 -33.36 12.77 0.55
CA GLY A 202 -33.51 12.26 1.91
C GLY A 202 -32.55 12.91 2.91
N LYS A 203 -31.79 12.10 3.65
CA LYS A 203 -30.93 12.57 4.76
C LYS A 203 -29.71 13.33 4.27
N PHE A 204 -29.29 14.34 5.03
CA PHE A 204 -28.05 15.07 4.77
C PHE A 204 -26.95 14.61 5.72
N GLY A 205 -25.80 14.20 5.19
CA GLY A 205 -24.62 13.78 5.95
C GLY A 205 -23.37 13.82 5.08
N LEU A 206 -22.20 13.85 5.70
CA LEU A 206 -20.91 13.97 4.98
C LEU A 206 -20.64 12.77 4.07
N PHE A 207 -21.10 11.58 4.47
CA PHE A 207 -20.94 10.32 3.76
C PHE A 207 -22.27 9.56 3.61
N ALA A 208 -23.40 10.28 3.57
CA ALA A 208 -24.74 9.68 3.60
C ALA A 208 -24.97 8.66 2.47
N GLU A 209 -24.36 8.87 1.30
CA GLU A 209 -24.50 7.99 0.13
C GLU A 209 -23.38 6.95 -0.01
N PHE A 210 -22.44 6.86 0.95
CA PHE A 210 -21.27 6.00 0.81
C PHE A 210 -21.56 4.56 1.25
N ASN A 211 -22.39 4.37 2.28
CA ASN A 211 -22.63 3.03 2.83
C ASN A 211 -23.51 2.19 1.89
N ASN A 212 -23.11 0.94 1.64
CA ASN A 212 -23.76 0.04 0.68
C ASN A 212 -23.79 0.57 -0.76
N SER A 213 -22.83 1.41 -1.13
CA SER A 213 -22.75 2.05 -2.44
C SER A 213 -21.51 1.63 -3.24
N ASN A 214 -21.36 2.15 -4.45
CA ASN A 214 -20.17 2.02 -5.28
C ASN A 214 -19.79 3.37 -5.89
N ALA A 215 -18.49 3.57 -6.14
CA ALA A 215 -17.96 4.81 -6.70
C ALA A 215 -18.01 4.86 -8.25
N GLY A 216 -18.94 4.14 -8.87
CA GLY A 216 -19.04 3.99 -10.33
C GLY A 216 -18.39 2.71 -10.87
N GLN A 217 -18.47 2.54 -12.19
CA GLN A 217 -17.92 1.39 -12.89
C GLN A 217 -16.51 1.70 -13.37
N PHE A 218 -15.54 0.87 -12.98
CA PHE A 218 -14.19 0.91 -13.51
C PHE A 218 -14.03 -0.13 -14.61
N THR A 219 -13.35 0.25 -15.68
CA THR A 219 -12.80 -0.67 -16.69
C THR A 219 -11.28 -0.59 -16.61
N VAL A 220 -10.63 -1.69 -16.28
CA VAL A 220 -9.17 -1.77 -16.10
C VAL A 220 -8.56 -2.84 -16.98
N PHE A 221 -7.29 -2.69 -17.33
CA PHE A 221 -6.55 -3.73 -18.05
C PHE A 221 -6.30 -4.94 -17.14
N THR A 222 -6.44 -6.15 -17.69
CA THR A 222 -6.25 -7.41 -16.96
C THR A 222 -4.78 -7.81 -16.81
N GLY A 223 -3.90 -7.23 -17.62
CA GLY A 223 -2.49 -7.61 -17.70
C GLY A 223 -2.21 -8.83 -18.59
N GLN A 224 -3.24 -9.35 -19.27
CA GLN A 224 -3.11 -10.53 -20.15
C GLN A 224 -2.21 -10.26 -21.37
N ASP A 225 -2.25 -9.06 -21.93
CA ASP A 225 -1.39 -8.63 -23.05
C ASP A 225 -0.03 -8.12 -22.56
N ASP A 226 -0.05 -7.22 -21.58
CA ASP A 226 1.13 -6.58 -21.00
C ASP A 226 0.90 -6.39 -19.50
N ILE A 227 1.64 -7.16 -18.69
CA ILE A 227 1.52 -7.11 -17.23
C ILE A 227 1.81 -5.72 -16.66
N ARG A 228 2.57 -4.86 -17.37
CA ARG A 228 2.85 -3.49 -16.94
C ARG A 228 1.61 -2.58 -16.98
N LYS A 229 0.53 -3.02 -17.62
CA LYS A 229 -0.76 -2.31 -17.65
C LYS A 229 -1.76 -2.84 -16.64
N VAL A 230 -1.51 -3.96 -15.97
CA VAL A 230 -2.50 -4.55 -15.05
C VAL A 230 -3.00 -3.52 -14.03
N HIS A 231 -4.32 -3.52 -13.79
CA HIS A 231 -5.02 -2.54 -12.94
C HIS A 231 -5.05 -1.08 -13.43
N MET A 232 -4.34 -0.73 -14.49
CA MET A 232 -4.44 0.61 -15.09
C MET A 232 -5.88 0.82 -15.60
N VAL A 233 -6.44 2.00 -15.35
CA VAL A 233 -7.79 2.36 -15.75
C VAL A 233 -7.79 2.68 -17.24
N ASP A 234 -8.62 1.96 -18.01
CA ASP A 234 -8.95 2.35 -19.39
C ASP A 234 -10.09 3.39 -19.40
N SER A 235 -11.09 3.21 -18.53
CA SER A 235 -12.15 4.20 -18.33
C SER A 235 -12.85 4.06 -16.98
N TRP A 236 -13.48 5.15 -16.54
CA TRP A 236 -14.40 5.18 -15.40
C TRP A 236 -15.76 5.71 -15.88
N ASN A 237 -16.83 4.95 -15.63
CA ASN A 237 -18.17 5.19 -16.17
C ASN A 237 -18.18 5.42 -17.71
N GLY A 238 -17.30 4.71 -18.43
CA GLY A 238 -17.12 4.86 -19.88
C GLY A 238 -16.36 6.11 -20.31
N LEU A 239 -15.88 6.93 -19.37
CA LEU A 239 -15.10 8.14 -19.62
C LEU A 239 -13.61 7.89 -19.46
N LYS A 240 -12.80 8.43 -20.37
CA LYS A 240 -11.32 8.47 -20.27
C LYS A 240 -10.78 9.76 -19.68
N SER A 241 -11.62 10.79 -19.69
CA SER A 241 -11.39 12.06 -19.01
C SER A 241 -12.69 12.56 -18.40
N VAL A 242 -12.59 13.26 -17.29
CA VAL A 242 -13.70 14.00 -16.70
C VAL A 242 -13.82 15.37 -17.36
N ASN A 243 -14.82 16.16 -16.97
CA ASN A 243 -15.03 17.52 -17.48
C ASN A 243 -15.17 18.53 -16.34
N TYR A 244 -14.55 18.25 -15.19
CA TYR A 244 -14.64 19.08 -13.99
C TYR A 244 -13.63 20.23 -14.00
N TRP A 245 -12.51 20.07 -14.70
CA TRP A 245 -11.34 20.93 -14.57
C TRP A 245 -11.12 21.80 -15.81
N ARG A 246 -10.29 22.83 -15.68
CA ARG A 246 -10.11 23.87 -16.72
C ARG A 246 -9.15 23.47 -17.84
N SER A 247 -8.32 22.46 -17.62
CA SER A 247 -7.37 21.96 -18.62
C SER A 247 -7.62 20.48 -18.93
N GLU A 248 -7.23 20.07 -20.13
CA GLU A 248 -7.34 18.67 -20.56
C GLU A 248 -6.52 17.75 -19.66
N GLN A 249 -5.28 18.13 -19.32
CA GLN A 249 -4.40 17.38 -18.43
C GLN A 249 -5.05 17.11 -17.06
N CYS A 250 -5.65 18.12 -16.44
CA CYS A 250 -6.29 17.97 -15.13
C CYS A 250 -7.54 17.08 -15.17
N ASN A 251 -8.15 16.96 -16.35
CA ASN A 251 -9.32 16.12 -16.60
C ASN A 251 -8.97 14.65 -16.89
N MET A 252 -7.70 14.31 -17.13
CA MET A 252 -7.32 12.93 -17.47
C MET A 252 -7.55 11.96 -16.29
N ILE A 253 -8.11 10.79 -16.59
CA ILE A 253 -8.18 9.65 -15.67
C ILE A 253 -6.91 8.82 -15.87
N ASN A 254 -5.97 8.95 -14.94
CA ASN A 254 -4.63 8.37 -15.05
C ASN A 254 -4.39 7.33 -13.95
N GLY A 255 -3.55 6.34 -14.27
CA GLY A 255 -3.09 5.35 -13.30
C GLY A 255 -4.09 4.25 -13.01
N THR A 256 -4.07 3.73 -11.80
CA THR A 256 -4.97 2.65 -11.36
C THR A 256 -6.19 3.19 -10.61
N ALA A 257 -7.09 2.29 -10.21
CA ALA A 257 -8.22 2.65 -9.33
C ALA A 257 -7.82 2.76 -7.84
N GLY A 258 -6.52 2.70 -7.51
CA GLY A 258 -5.98 2.92 -6.17
C GLY A 258 -5.91 1.69 -5.26
N GLN A 259 -6.27 0.49 -5.74
CA GLN A 259 -6.20 -0.74 -4.94
C GLN A 259 -4.90 -1.53 -5.15
N MET A 260 -4.40 -1.58 -6.39
CA MET A 260 -3.21 -2.33 -6.79
C MET A 260 -2.50 -1.59 -7.92
N TRP A 261 -1.21 -1.86 -8.10
CA TRP A 261 -0.38 -1.28 -9.16
C TRP A 261 0.34 -2.36 -9.97
N PRO A 262 0.85 -2.02 -11.16
CA PRO A 262 1.67 -2.94 -11.93
C PRO A 262 2.90 -3.46 -11.16
N PRO A 263 3.35 -4.70 -11.42
CA PRO A 263 4.51 -5.29 -10.77
C PRO A 263 5.84 -4.69 -11.28
N PHE A 264 6.95 -5.13 -10.67
CA PHE A 264 8.32 -4.75 -11.03
C PHE A 264 8.61 -3.24 -10.92
N MET A 265 8.17 -2.64 -9.81
CA MET A 265 8.36 -1.22 -9.54
C MET A 265 9.82 -0.87 -9.20
N THR A 266 10.26 0.28 -9.69
CA THR A 266 11.60 0.84 -9.45
C THR A 266 11.52 2.08 -8.56
N LYS A 267 12.66 2.66 -8.19
CA LYS A 267 12.69 3.90 -7.38
C LYS A 267 12.30 5.13 -8.20
N GLU A 268 12.40 5.02 -9.52
CA GLU A 268 12.03 6.02 -10.52
C GLU A 268 10.54 5.93 -10.88
N SER A 269 9.86 4.84 -10.50
CA SER A 269 8.43 4.68 -10.70
C SER A 269 7.64 5.72 -9.89
N THR A 270 6.50 6.15 -10.43
CA THR A 270 5.47 6.92 -9.71
C THR A 270 4.19 6.08 -9.60
N MET A 271 3.28 6.49 -8.71
CA MET A 271 2.00 5.81 -8.49
C MET A 271 0.83 6.74 -8.82
N PRO A 272 0.48 6.92 -10.10
CA PRO A 272 -0.75 7.59 -10.47
C PRO A 272 -1.96 6.71 -10.10
N PHE A 273 -3.04 7.35 -9.67
CA PHE A 273 -4.33 6.71 -9.46
C PHE A 273 -5.47 7.72 -9.57
N TYR A 274 -6.63 7.26 -10.03
CA TYR A 274 -7.84 8.08 -10.11
C TYR A 274 -8.75 7.81 -8.90
N SER A 275 -9.11 8.88 -8.19
CA SER A 275 -10.07 8.83 -7.09
C SER A 275 -11.35 9.57 -7.49
N PRO A 276 -12.48 8.88 -7.69
CA PRO A 276 -13.78 9.51 -7.88
C PRO A 276 -14.16 10.43 -6.70
N ASP A 277 -13.80 10.02 -5.48
CA ASP A 277 -14.12 10.74 -4.25
C ASP A 277 -13.41 12.09 -4.17
N ALA A 278 -12.14 12.15 -4.61
CA ALA A 278 -11.33 13.37 -4.71
C ALA A 278 -11.49 14.13 -6.05
N CYS A 279 -12.33 13.61 -6.97
CA CYS A 279 -12.64 14.20 -8.27
C CYS A 279 -11.46 14.39 -9.24
N ARG A 280 -10.30 13.75 -9.01
CA ARG A 280 -9.14 13.87 -9.90
C ARG A 280 -8.21 12.67 -9.80
N SER A 281 -7.30 12.61 -10.77
CA SER A 281 -6.10 11.78 -10.68
C SER A 281 -5.09 12.43 -9.73
N MET A 282 -4.46 11.59 -8.91
CA MET A 282 -3.39 11.93 -7.97
C MET A 282 -2.19 11.04 -8.24
N GLU A 283 -1.00 11.49 -7.84
CA GLU A 283 0.25 10.75 -8.07
C GLU A 283 1.09 10.77 -6.79
N LEU A 284 1.52 9.59 -6.36
CA LEU A 284 2.47 9.44 -5.24
C LEU A 284 3.88 9.20 -5.77
N VAL A 285 4.86 9.64 -4.99
CA VAL A 285 6.28 9.56 -5.33
C VAL A 285 7.05 8.70 -4.34
N TYR A 286 8.08 8.02 -4.81
CA TYR A 286 8.96 7.21 -3.97
C TYR A 286 9.64 8.08 -2.91
N GLN A 287 9.64 7.62 -1.65
CA GLN A 287 10.35 8.25 -0.55
C GLN A 287 11.57 7.41 -0.13
N ARG A 288 11.35 6.13 0.22
CA ARG A 288 12.38 5.29 0.84
C ARG A 288 12.05 3.80 0.77
N PRO A 289 13.04 2.89 0.89
CA PRO A 289 12.78 1.49 1.12
C PRO A 289 12.37 1.24 2.58
N GLY A 290 11.68 0.14 2.84
CA GLY A 290 11.22 -0.25 4.16
C GLY A 290 10.92 -1.73 4.27
N MET A 291 10.35 -2.11 5.42
CA MET A 291 9.95 -3.49 5.71
C MET A 291 8.59 -3.45 6.41
N SER A 292 7.61 -4.16 5.87
CA SER A 292 6.28 -4.31 6.48
C SER A 292 6.05 -5.77 6.83
N ARG A 293 5.94 -6.09 8.13
CA ARG A 293 5.73 -7.47 8.65
C ARG A 293 6.65 -8.53 8.02
N GLY A 294 7.92 -8.17 7.77
CA GLY A 294 8.93 -9.06 7.18
C GLY A 294 8.87 -9.18 5.66
N ILE A 295 8.17 -8.29 4.97
CA ILE A 295 8.10 -8.17 3.52
C ILE A 295 8.77 -6.85 3.10
N PRO A 296 9.73 -6.86 2.15
CA PRO A 296 10.39 -5.65 1.69
C PRO A 296 9.40 -4.76 0.94
N VAL A 297 9.42 -3.45 1.20
CA VAL A 297 8.47 -2.51 0.59
C VAL A 297 9.17 -1.24 0.14
N TYR A 298 8.58 -0.55 -0.83
CA TYR A 298 8.85 0.84 -1.11
C TYR A 298 7.75 1.70 -0.52
N ARG A 299 8.14 2.75 0.19
CA ARG A 299 7.22 3.76 0.71
C ARG A 299 7.04 4.84 -0.34
N PHE A 300 5.81 5.02 -0.79
CA PHE A 300 5.37 6.12 -1.62
C PHE A 300 4.57 7.11 -0.78
N VAL A 301 4.74 8.40 -1.02
CA VAL A 301 4.09 9.48 -0.27
C VAL A 301 3.49 10.51 -1.20
N ALA A 302 2.52 11.27 -0.70
CA ALA A 302 2.04 12.46 -1.39
C ALA A 302 3.19 13.48 -1.48
N PRO A 303 3.54 14.00 -2.68
CA PRO A 303 4.49 15.10 -2.78
C PRO A 303 3.85 16.42 -2.34
N LYS A 304 4.65 17.38 -1.86
CA LYS A 304 4.22 18.76 -1.57
C LYS A 304 3.46 19.44 -2.71
N THR A 305 3.74 19.03 -3.94
CA THR A 305 3.10 19.55 -5.15
C THR A 305 1.67 19.04 -5.37
N LEU A 306 1.21 18.02 -4.63
CA LEU A 306 -0.09 17.38 -4.85
C LEU A 306 -1.26 18.37 -4.78
N PHE A 307 -1.25 19.24 -3.76
CA PHE A 307 -2.26 20.29 -3.55
C PHE A 307 -1.68 21.71 -3.65
N ALA A 308 -0.50 21.87 -4.23
CA ALA A 308 0.10 23.18 -4.44
C ALA A 308 -0.73 24.04 -5.41
N ASN A 309 -0.71 25.35 -5.21
CA ASN A 309 -1.31 26.33 -6.10
C ASN A 309 -0.68 26.25 -7.50
N GLY A 310 -1.47 26.47 -8.55
CA GLY A 310 -0.99 26.52 -9.94
C GLY A 310 0.14 27.54 -10.19
N ALA A 311 0.20 28.61 -9.39
CA ALA A 311 1.29 29.58 -9.45
C ALA A 311 2.63 29.02 -8.92
N ASP A 312 2.58 28.13 -7.93
CA ASP A 312 3.76 27.48 -7.34
C ASP A 312 4.15 26.22 -8.14
N TYR A 313 3.15 25.51 -8.68
CA TYR A 313 3.30 24.32 -9.49
C TYR A 313 2.40 24.39 -10.74
N PRO A 314 2.93 24.86 -11.89
CA PRO A 314 2.14 25.09 -13.11
C PRO A 314 1.24 23.94 -13.57
N PRO A 315 1.61 22.65 -13.44
CA PRO A 315 0.72 21.55 -13.80
C PRO A 315 -0.61 21.52 -13.01
N ASN A 316 -0.70 22.21 -11.86
CA ASN A 316 -1.94 22.31 -11.09
C ASN A 316 -2.84 23.49 -11.51
N GLU A 317 -2.46 24.33 -12.47
CA GLU A 317 -3.24 25.50 -12.88
C GLU A 317 -4.67 25.14 -13.33
N GLY A 318 -4.87 23.99 -13.96
CA GLY A 318 -6.19 23.52 -14.39
C GLY A 318 -7.14 23.16 -13.24
N PHE A 319 -6.64 22.95 -12.02
CA PHE A 319 -7.45 22.69 -10.82
C PHE A 319 -7.95 23.97 -10.13
N CYS A 320 -7.54 25.16 -10.60
CA CYS A 320 -7.98 26.44 -10.07
C CYS A 320 -9.51 26.68 -10.29
N PRO A 321 -10.21 27.52 -9.49
CA PRO A 321 -9.70 28.72 -8.82
C PRO A 321 -8.82 28.37 -7.62
N CYS A 322 -7.54 28.72 -7.73
CA CYS A 322 -6.56 28.39 -6.72
C CYS A 322 -6.68 29.35 -5.55
N ARG A 323 -6.65 28.78 -4.36
CA ARG A 323 -6.44 29.48 -3.09
C ARG A 323 -4.99 29.29 -2.66
N GLN A 324 -4.70 29.52 -1.39
CA GLN A 324 -3.43 29.15 -0.79
C GLN A 324 -3.03 27.71 -1.12
N SER A 325 -1.73 27.48 -1.27
CA SER A 325 -1.17 26.14 -1.50
C SER A 325 -1.56 25.18 -0.38
N GLY A 326 -1.81 23.92 -0.74
CA GLY A 326 -2.30 22.86 0.15
C GLY A 326 -3.82 22.67 0.15
N LEU A 327 -4.55 23.38 -0.71
CA LEU A 327 -6.01 23.28 -0.85
C LEU A 327 -6.42 22.90 -2.28
N LEU A 328 -7.27 21.88 -2.40
CA LEU A 328 -7.95 21.52 -3.64
C LEU A 328 -9.44 21.86 -3.53
N SER A 329 -9.93 22.77 -4.35
CA SER A 329 -11.38 23.03 -4.44
C SER A 329 -12.08 21.92 -5.20
N VAL A 330 -13.08 21.28 -4.59
CA VAL A 330 -13.93 20.25 -5.25
C VAL A 330 -15.26 20.82 -5.74
N ARG A 331 -15.35 22.14 -5.82
CA ARG A 331 -16.56 22.88 -6.20
C ARG A 331 -17.13 22.42 -7.54
N THR A 332 -16.28 22.13 -8.52
CA THR A 332 -16.67 21.78 -9.89
C THR A 332 -17.32 20.40 -10.00
N CYS A 333 -16.96 19.45 -9.13
CA CYS A 333 -17.54 18.11 -9.10
C CYS A 333 -18.59 17.92 -7.99
N ARG A 334 -18.67 18.82 -7.00
CA ARG A 334 -19.60 18.74 -5.87
C ARG A 334 -20.64 19.86 -5.90
N HIS A 335 -21.41 19.97 -6.99
CA HIS A 335 -22.58 20.86 -7.11
C HIS A 335 -22.31 22.31 -6.70
N ASN A 336 -21.14 22.84 -7.08
CA ASN A 336 -20.76 24.22 -6.79
C ASN A 336 -20.56 24.51 -5.27
N SER A 337 -20.46 23.47 -4.45
CA SER A 337 -20.25 23.56 -3.00
C SER A 337 -18.88 24.15 -2.65
N PRO A 338 -18.77 25.03 -1.63
CA PRO A 338 -17.52 25.69 -1.26
C PRO A 338 -16.63 24.79 -0.37
N VAL A 339 -16.47 23.52 -0.76
CA VAL A 339 -15.67 22.52 -0.05
C VAL A 339 -14.26 22.42 -0.64
N PHE A 340 -13.29 22.21 0.25
CA PHE A 340 -11.89 22.03 -0.08
C PHE A 340 -11.34 20.74 0.55
N ILE A 341 -10.56 19.99 -0.24
CA ILE A 341 -9.75 18.87 0.23
C ILE A 341 -8.35 19.40 0.58
N SER A 342 -7.78 18.91 1.67
CA SER A 342 -6.37 19.15 2.06
C SER A 342 -5.79 17.92 2.74
N HIS A 343 -4.50 17.97 3.09
CA HIS A 343 -3.98 17.07 4.11
C HIS A 343 -4.53 17.44 5.50
N PRO A 344 -4.58 16.49 6.46
CA PRO A 344 -4.98 16.75 7.83
C PRO A 344 -4.17 17.87 8.48
N HIS A 345 -4.82 18.68 9.30
CA HIS A 345 -4.26 19.85 9.97
C HIS A 345 -3.55 20.84 9.02
N PHE A 346 -3.91 20.83 7.73
CA PHE A 346 -3.22 21.59 6.69
C PHE A 346 -1.72 21.27 6.60
N PHE A 347 -1.35 20.01 6.82
CA PHE A 347 0.02 19.53 6.60
C PHE A 347 0.48 19.84 5.17
N GLU A 348 1.71 20.36 5.02
CA GLU A 348 2.29 20.85 3.77
C GLU A 348 1.53 21.98 3.05
N ALA A 349 0.59 22.64 3.73
CA ALA A 349 -0.11 23.79 3.20
C ALA A 349 0.59 25.12 3.54
N ASP A 350 0.09 26.20 2.94
CA ASP A 350 0.52 27.57 3.24
C ASP A 350 0.30 27.88 4.74
N PRO A 351 1.33 28.38 5.46
CA PRO A 351 1.24 28.71 6.88
C PRO A 351 0.09 29.65 7.24
N VAL A 352 -0.35 30.52 6.33
CA VAL A 352 -1.47 31.44 6.59
C VAL A 352 -2.76 30.69 6.94
N LEU A 353 -2.95 29.45 6.46
CA LEU A 353 -4.11 28.64 6.81
C LEU A 353 -4.10 28.23 8.29
N LEU A 354 -2.91 27.96 8.84
CA LEU A 354 -2.71 27.65 10.27
C LEU A 354 -2.98 28.90 11.14
N ASP A 355 -2.67 30.08 10.62
CA ASP A 355 -2.92 31.35 11.31
C ASP A 355 -4.40 31.73 11.38
N THR A 356 -5.27 31.11 10.57
CA THR A 356 -6.72 31.41 10.58
C THR A 356 -7.54 30.59 11.56
N VAL A 357 -7.03 29.46 12.09
CA VAL A 357 -7.76 28.59 13.02
C VAL A 357 -6.87 28.13 14.17
N ASN A 358 -7.32 28.33 15.42
CA ASN A 358 -6.60 27.84 16.60
C ASN A 358 -6.89 26.34 16.81
N GLY A 359 -5.86 25.59 17.21
CA GLY A 359 -5.99 24.16 17.54
C GLY A 359 -5.39 23.20 16.50
N LEU A 360 -4.86 23.73 15.39
CA LEU A 360 -4.22 22.91 14.35
C LEU A 360 -2.75 22.63 14.66
N ARG A 361 -2.30 21.39 14.45
CA ARG A 361 -0.93 20.92 14.73
C ARG A 361 -0.49 19.91 13.66
N PRO A 362 -0.07 20.37 12.46
CA PRO A 362 0.38 19.47 11.41
C PRO A 362 1.64 18.69 11.84
N ASN A 363 1.74 17.44 11.40
CA ASN A 363 2.78 16.49 11.79
C ASN A 363 2.90 15.44 10.67
N GLU A 364 4.13 15.13 10.23
CA GLU A 364 4.35 14.21 9.11
C GLU A 364 3.91 12.76 9.42
N ASP A 365 4.22 12.25 10.61
CA ASP A 365 3.92 10.87 11.00
C ASP A 365 2.40 10.65 11.16
N GLU A 366 1.68 11.63 11.68
CA GLU A 366 0.23 11.57 11.93
C GLU A 366 -0.62 11.99 10.71
N HIS A 367 -0.11 12.89 9.87
CA HIS A 367 -0.92 13.54 8.82
C HIS A 367 -0.40 13.31 7.40
N GLY A 368 0.81 12.74 7.24
CA GLY A 368 1.36 12.37 5.94
C GLY A 368 0.62 11.16 5.34
N LEU A 369 0.29 11.23 4.06
CA LEU A 369 -0.28 10.12 3.31
C LEU A 369 0.83 9.21 2.80
N PHE A 370 0.69 7.89 2.98
CA PHE A 370 1.65 6.94 2.43
C PHE A 370 1.02 5.61 1.97
N ILE A 371 1.71 4.96 1.04
CA ILE A 371 1.47 3.58 0.63
C ILE A 371 2.80 2.83 0.65
N ASP A 372 2.87 1.77 1.45
CA ASP A 372 3.98 0.82 1.43
C ASP A 372 3.62 -0.33 0.48
N ILE A 373 4.34 -0.44 -0.64
CA ILE A 373 4.05 -1.40 -1.71
C ILE A 373 5.17 -2.43 -1.84
N HIS A 374 4.81 -3.70 -2.04
CA HIS A 374 5.79 -4.72 -2.40
C HIS A 374 6.21 -4.52 -3.87
N PRO A 375 7.46 -4.14 -4.17
CA PRO A 375 7.85 -3.63 -5.48
C PRO A 375 7.72 -4.67 -6.59
N GLU A 376 8.02 -5.93 -6.30
CA GLU A 376 7.99 -6.99 -7.31
C GLU A 376 6.56 -7.31 -7.77
N THR A 377 5.56 -7.19 -6.89
CA THR A 377 4.18 -7.61 -7.19
C THR A 377 3.21 -6.44 -7.40
N GLY A 378 3.58 -5.22 -6.99
CA GLY A 378 2.68 -4.05 -7.04
C GLY A 378 1.51 -4.12 -6.03
N VAL A 379 1.62 -4.96 -5.00
CA VAL A 379 0.58 -5.17 -3.98
C VAL A 379 0.84 -4.28 -2.76
N PRO A 380 -0.12 -3.44 -2.33
CA PRO A 380 0.03 -2.65 -1.12
C PRO A 380 0.04 -3.54 0.13
N MET A 381 1.04 -3.34 0.98
CA MET A 381 1.24 -4.10 2.21
C MET A 381 0.72 -3.36 3.45
N ASN A 382 0.84 -2.04 3.43
CA ASN A 382 0.39 -1.13 4.49
C ASN A 382 0.03 0.21 3.84
N VAL A 383 -1.19 0.69 4.09
CA VAL A 383 -1.76 1.86 3.44
C VAL A 383 -2.32 2.78 4.51
N SER A 384 -2.06 4.08 4.34
CA SER A 384 -2.69 5.14 5.13
C SER A 384 -2.98 6.33 4.21
N ILE A 385 -4.21 6.38 3.72
CA ILE A 385 -4.72 7.49 2.91
C ILE A 385 -5.38 8.50 3.83
N ARG A 386 -4.82 9.70 3.93
CA ARG A 386 -5.27 10.73 4.86
C ARG A 386 -5.70 11.99 4.13
N LEU A 387 -6.94 12.39 4.30
CA LEU A 387 -7.52 13.58 3.68
C LEU A 387 -8.38 14.35 4.69
N GLN A 388 -8.51 15.65 4.46
CA GLN A 388 -9.31 16.56 5.28
C GLN A 388 -10.34 17.28 4.43
N LEU A 389 -11.57 17.37 4.95
CA LEU A 389 -12.64 18.17 4.37
C LEU A 389 -12.77 19.49 5.10
N ASN A 390 -12.80 20.56 4.32
CA ASN A 390 -12.89 21.93 4.81
C ASN A 390 -14.04 22.66 4.11
N LEU A 391 -14.68 23.58 4.83
CA LEU A 391 -15.73 24.44 4.30
C LEU A 391 -15.25 25.88 4.30
N LEU A 392 -15.29 26.54 3.14
CA LEU A 392 -15.09 27.98 3.10
C LEU A 392 -16.32 28.68 3.67
N ILE A 393 -16.11 29.46 4.72
CA ILE A 393 -17.14 30.25 5.40
C ILE A 393 -16.70 31.72 5.42
N LYS A 394 -17.68 32.62 5.28
CA LYS A 394 -17.48 34.08 5.39
C LYS A 394 -18.81 34.79 5.57
N THR A 395 -18.74 36.05 5.98
CA THR A 395 -19.92 36.93 6.02
C THR A 395 -20.50 37.14 4.62
N VAL A 396 -21.83 37.01 4.50
CA VAL A 396 -22.58 37.31 3.29
C VAL A 396 -23.69 38.30 3.61
N SER A 397 -23.60 39.50 3.04
CA SER A 397 -24.60 40.55 3.25
C SER A 397 -26.01 40.07 2.87
N GLY A 398 -27.01 40.41 3.68
CA GLY A 398 -28.39 39.95 3.51
C GLY A 398 -28.69 38.57 4.12
N ILE A 399 -27.67 37.83 4.59
CA ILE A 399 -27.85 36.54 5.26
C ILE A 399 -27.37 36.64 6.72
N SER A 400 -28.30 36.82 7.65
CA SER A 400 -27.96 37.10 9.05
C SER A 400 -27.28 35.93 9.76
N GLU A 401 -27.49 34.71 9.29
CA GLU A 401 -26.90 33.49 9.85
C GLU A 401 -25.36 33.52 9.73
N THR A 402 -24.83 34.24 8.73
CA THR A 402 -23.38 34.39 8.54
C THR A 402 -22.72 35.42 9.48
N GLY A 403 -23.51 36.18 10.25
CA GLY A 403 -23.01 37.13 11.24
C GLY A 403 -21.94 38.09 10.71
N LYS A 404 -20.81 38.15 11.43
CA LYS A 404 -19.59 38.87 11.07
C LYS A 404 -18.41 37.90 10.89
N ILE A 405 -18.68 36.66 10.49
CA ILE A 405 -17.67 35.62 10.29
C ILE A 405 -16.58 36.14 9.34
N ALA A 406 -15.32 36.08 9.78
CA ALA A 406 -14.16 36.34 8.94
C ALA A 406 -14.03 35.27 7.85
N GLU A 407 -13.49 35.62 6.70
CA GLU A 407 -13.28 34.63 5.64
C GLU A 407 -12.23 33.60 6.05
N VAL A 408 -12.65 32.33 6.16
CA VAL A 408 -11.80 31.24 6.63
C VAL A 408 -12.17 29.92 5.93
N VAL A 409 -11.15 29.11 5.63
CA VAL A 409 -11.32 27.72 5.20
C VAL A 409 -11.38 26.87 6.45
N MET A 410 -12.60 26.62 6.94
CA MET A 410 -12.85 26.01 8.23
C MET A 410 -12.75 24.47 8.12
N PRO A 411 -11.82 23.82 8.84
CA PRO A 411 -11.73 22.37 8.83
C PRO A 411 -12.94 21.75 9.55
N MET A 412 -13.52 20.70 8.97
CA MET A 412 -14.69 20.01 9.53
C MET A 412 -14.31 18.66 10.09
N ILE A 413 -13.69 17.83 9.24
CA ILE A 413 -13.21 16.50 9.58
C ILE A 413 -11.92 16.22 8.82
N TRP A 414 -11.08 15.36 9.37
CA TRP A 414 -10.14 14.58 8.57
C TRP A 414 -10.38 13.10 8.80
N PHE A 415 -10.03 12.29 7.81
CA PHE A 415 -10.20 10.86 7.87
C PHE A 415 -8.97 10.14 7.32
N GLU A 416 -8.72 8.99 7.90
CA GLU A 416 -7.72 8.03 7.46
C GLU A 416 -8.43 6.77 6.97
N GLU A 417 -8.17 6.41 5.72
CA GLU A 417 -8.46 5.08 5.23
C GLU A 417 -7.18 4.24 5.32
N SER A 418 -7.20 3.25 6.21
CA SER A 418 -6.07 2.37 6.46
C SER A 418 -6.39 0.94 6.07
N GLY A 419 -5.38 0.24 5.58
CA GLY A 419 -5.50 -1.16 5.17
C GLY A 419 -4.16 -1.84 5.31
N TYR A 420 -4.18 -3.08 5.81
CA TYR A 420 -2.94 -3.80 6.05
C TYR A 420 -3.15 -5.31 5.90
N ILE A 421 -2.16 -6.01 5.35
CA ILE A 421 -2.25 -7.47 5.15
C ILE A 421 -1.85 -8.18 6.45
N ASP A 422 -2.71 -9.06 6.96
CA ASP A 422 -2.47 -9.83 8.18
C ASP A 422 -2.91 -11.30 8.07
N GLY A 423 -2.58 -12.10 9.08
CA GLY A 423 -3.08 -13.46 9.27
C GLY A 423 -2.62 -14.46 8.20
N PRO A 424 -3.48 -15.44 7.82
CA PRO A 424 -3.13 -16.48 6.85
C PRO A 424 -2.76 -15.93 5.46
N VAL A 425 -3.39 -14.82 5.05
CA VAL A 425 -3.12 -14.16 3.76
C VAL A 425 -1.69 -13.62 3.74
N LEU A 426 -1.27 -12.93 4.81
CA LEU A 426 0.10 -12.45 4.97
C LEU A 426 1.12 -13.60 4.91
N ASN A 427 0.86 -14.69 5.64
CA ASN A 427 1.77 -15.83 5.68
C ASN A 427 1.89 -16.51 4.31
N THR A 428 0.78 -16.64 3.59
CA THR A 428 0.76 -17.20 2.24
C THR A 428 1.54 -16.31 1.27
N PHE A 429 1.27 -15.01 1.29
CA PHE A 429 1.99 -14.02 0.47
C PHE A 429 3.49 -14.04 0.76
N ARG A 430 3.87 -13.91 2.04
CA ARG A 430 5.26 -13.92 2.47
C ARG A 430 5.98 -15.21 2.08
N THR A 431 5.35 -16.36 2.28
CA THR A 431 5.97 -17.65 1.96
C THR A 431 6.19 -17.77 0.46
N ASN A 432 5.17 -17.49 -0.35
CA ASN A 432 5.20 -17.76 -1.78
C ASN A 432 5.98 -16.71 -2.59
N LEU A 433 5.92 -15.44 -2.17
CA LEU A 433 6.43 -14.32 -2.96
C LEU A 433 7.68 -13.66 -2.37
N VAL A 434 8.07 -14.01 -1.14
CA VAL A 434 9.30 -13.49 -0.51
C VAL A 434 10.24 -14.62 -0.11
N VAL A 435 9.78 -15.58 0.70
CA VAL A 435 10.66 -16.62 1.27
C VAL A 435 11.07 -17.64 0.23
N LEU A 436 10.15 -18.18 -0.58
CA LEU A 436 10.49 -19.16 -1.62
C LEU A 436 11.47 -18.59 -2.66
N PRO A 437 11.23 -17.39 -3.24
CA PRO A 437 12.21 -16.76 -4.13
C PRO A 437 13.58 -16.54 -3.47
N MET A 438 13.58 -16.03 -2.23
CA MET A 438 14.82 -15.84 -1.45
C MET A 438 15.58 -17.14 -1.23
N VAL A 439 14.88 -18.24 -0.88
CA VAL A 439 15.50 -19.56 -0.70
C VAL A 439 16.05 -20.08 -2.03
N MET A 440 15.33 -19.92 -3.13
CA MET A 440 15.82 -20.29 -4.47
C MET A 440 17.09 -19.52 -4.83
N GLU A 441 17.14 -18.22 -4.51
CA GLU A 441 18.30 -17.37 -4.70
C GLU A 441 19.49 -17.77 -3.81
N TYR A 442 19.29 -18.17 -2.55
CA TYR A 442 20.40 -18.67 -1.74
C TYR A 442 20.88 -20.05 -2.23
N MET A 443 19.95 -20.93 -2.64
CA MET A 443 20.28 -22.28 -3.10
C MET A 443 21.18 -22.28 -4.34
N GLN A 444 20.97 -21.37 -5.30
CA GLN A 444 21.86 -21.25 -6.46
C GLN A 444 23.32 -20.94 -6.05
N TYR A 445 23.54 -20.02 -5.11
CA TYR A 445 24.89 -19.66 -4.65
C TYR A 445 25.51 -20.79 -3.81
N ILE A 446 24.70 -21.50 -3.03
CA ILE A 446 25.12 -22.68 -2.26
C ILE A 446 25.59 -23.79 -3.21
N PHE A 447 24.87 -24.08 -4.29
CA PHE A 447 25.28 -25.07 -5.29
C PHE A 447 26.59 -24.70 -5.99
N ILE A 448 26.78 -23.42 -6.30
CA ILE A 448 28.04 -22.93 -6.90
C ILE A 448 29.19 -23.08 -5.90
N ALA A 449 29.01 -22.64 -4.66
CA ALA A 449 30.03 -22.70 -3.62
C ALA A 449 30.45 -24.14 -3.30
N PHE A 450 29.49 -25.06 -3.11
CA PHE A 450 29.78 -26.48 -2.90
C PHE A 450 30.44 -27.12 -4.13
N GLY A 451 30.02 -26.74 -5.33
CA GLY A 451 30.63 -27.23 -6.56
C GLY A 451 32.10 -26.82 -6.68
N LEU A 452 32.42 -25.55 -6.44
CA LEU A 452 33.79 -25.04 -6.45
C LEU A 452 34.64 -25.65 -5.34
N ALA A 453 34.09 -25.81 -4.14
CA ALA A 453 34.79 -26.47 -3.02
C ALA A 453 35.08 -27.95 -3.34
N GLY A 454 34.17 -28.66 -3.99
CA GLY A 454 34.36 -30.04 -4.46
C GLY A 454 35.49 -30.15 -5.49
N ILE A 455 35.53 -29.22 -6.46
CA ILE A 455 36.60 -29.15 -7.47
C ILE A 455 37.95 -28.85 -6.79
N LEU A 456 37.99 -27.88 -5.87
CA LEU A 456 39.19 -27.54 -5.11
C LEU A 456 39.70 -28.75 -4.30
N GLY A 457 38.79 -29.45 -3.62
CA GLY A 457 39.09 -30.68 -2.87
C GLY A 457 39.68 -31.77 -3.77
N ALA A 458 39.16 -31.94 -4.98
CA ALA A 458 39.70 -32.88 -5.95
C ALA A 458 41.12 -32.50 -6.41
N VAL A 459 41.38 -31.21 -6.66
CA VAL A 459 42.72 -30.72 -7.01
C VAL A 459 43.71 -30.98 -5.88
N LEU A 460 43.32 -30.71 -4.63
CA LEU A 460 44.15 -30.97 -3.45
C LEU A 460 44.44 -32.47 -3.27
N LEU A 461 43.45 -33.34 -3.44
CA LEU A 461 43.62 -34.79 -3.40
C LEU A 461 44.56 -35.27 -4.50
N TYR A 462 44.40 -34.77 -5.73
CA TYR A 462 45.27 -35.10 -6.86
C TYR A 462 46.73 -34.69 -6.61
N VAL A 463 46.95 -33.46 -6.11
CA VAL A 463 48.30 -32.96 -5.77
C VAL A 463 48.93 -33.77 -4.63
N ASN A 464 48.16 -34.10 -3.59
CA ASN A 464 48.64 -34.90 -2.46
C ASN A 464 48.95 -36.34 -2.87
N ASP A 465 48.15 -36.93 -3.76
CA ASP A 465 48.41 -38.26 -4.31
C ASP A 465 49.72 -38.24 -5.12
N LYS A 466 49.89 -37.26 -6.02
CA LYS A 466 51.14 -37.09 -6.78
C LYS A 466 52.37 -36.91 -5.89
N LYS A 467 52.25 -36.14 -4.80
CA LYS A 467 53.33 -35.98 -3.81
C LYS A 467 53.65 -37.29 -3.08
N ALA A 468 52.63 -38.09 -2.74
CA ALA A 468 52.81 -39.39 -2.11
C ALA A 468 53.47 -40.40 -3.07
N THR A 469 53.02 -40.46 -4.34
CA THR A 469 53.65 -41.33 -5.35
C THR A 469 55.10 -40.94 -5.60
N LYS A 470 55.42 -39.63 -5.63
CA LYS A 470 56.80 -39.15 -5.79
C LYS A 470 57.70 -39.56 -4.63
N LYS A 471 57.25 -39.40 -3.37
CA LYS A 471 57.98 -39.87 -2.17
C LYS A 471 58.22 -41.39 -2.17
N THR A 472 57.23 -42.18 -2.59
CA THR A 472 57.38 -43.64 -2.70
C THR A 472 58.33 -44.04 -3.84
N SER A 473 58.31 -43.33 -4.96
CA SER A 473 59.26 -43.57 -6.06
C SER A 473 60.69 -43.22 -5.66
N GLU A 474 60.89 -42.13 -4.90
CA GLU A 474 62.21 -41.72 -4.40
C GLU A 474 62.77 -42.72 -3.37
N SER A 475 61.93 -43.28 -2.49
CA SER A 475 62.34 -44.33 -1.54
C SER A 475 62.63 -45.68 -2.21
N LEU A 476 61.89 -46.05 -3.27
CA LEU A 476 62.17 -47.24 -4.08
C LEU A 476 63.48 -47.11 -4.87
N THR A 477 63.80 -45.92 -5.40
CA THR A 477 65.12 -45.68 -6.03
C THR A 477 66.28 -45.66 -5.04
N GLN A 478 66.06 -45.27 -3.78
CA GLN A 478 67.07 -45.40 -2.73
C GLN A 478 67.25 -46.86 -2.25
N GLY A 479 66.20 -47.68 -2.26
CA GLY A 479 66.27 -49.10 -1.88
C GLY A 479 66.93 -50.03 -2.90
N VAL A 480 67.05 -49.62 -4.17
CA VAL A 480 67.71 -50.41 -5.24
C VAL A 480 69.24 -50.19 -5.27
N ASN A 481 69.76 -49.16 -4.59
CA ASN A 481 71.19 -48.83 -4.58
C ASN A 481 72.00 -49.38 -3.39
N THR A 482 71.46 -50.31 -2.60
CA THR A 482 72.22 -51.02 -1.56
C THR A 482 72.21 -52.52 -1.81
N LYS A 483 73.22 -53.01 -2.54
CA LYS A 483 73.66 -54.42 -2.52
C LYS A 483 74.58 -54.65 -1.30
N HIS A 484 74.38 -55.81 -0.68
CA HIS A 484 75.17 -56.48 0.36
C HIS A 484 76.69 -56.29 0.32
N ASP A 485 77.32 -56.15 1.51
CA ASP A 485 78.23 -57.18 2.09
C ASP A 485 78.44 -56.94 3.63
N PRO A 486 79.05 -57.85 4.43
CA PRO A 486 78.58 -58.21 5.76
C PRO A 486 79.60 -57.83 6.86
N THR A 487 79.34 -58.30 8.08
CA THR A 487 80.23 -58.44 9.26
C THR A 487 79.95 -57.54 10.48
N ASN A 488 79.49 -58.24 11.50
CA ASN A 488 79.89 -58.26 12.92
C ASN A 488 79.61 -57.09 13.88
N GLU A 489 78.67 -57.44 14.77
CA GLU A 489 78.83 -57.53 16.23
C GLU A 489 78.64 -56.31 17.14
N THR A 490 77.75 -56.59 18.11
CA THR A 490 77.75 -56.27 19.54
C THR A 490 77.31 -54.89 20.07
N GLN A 491 76.14 -55.00 20.72
CA GLN A 491 75.89 -54.69 22.14
C GLN A 491 75.26 -53.35 22.56
N ALA A 492 74.37 -53.54 23.54
CA ALA A 492 74.03 -52.69 24.68
C ALA A 492 72.91 -51.63 24.51
N GLU A 493 71.73 -52.04 24.98
CA GLU A 493 71.04 -51.48 26.16
C GLU A 493 70.76 -49.96 26.26
N LYS A 494 69.46 -49.68 26.50
CA LYS A 494 68.89 -49.05 27.73
C LYS A 494 68.27 -47.63 27.65
N TYR A 495 67.00 -47.58 28.11
CA TYR A 495 66.21 -46.49 28.75
C TYR A 495 65.93 -45.22 27.91
N SER A 496 64.80 -44.49 28.01
CA SER A 496 63.64 -44.39 28.92
C SER A 496 62.48 -43.74 28.13
N MET A 497 61.21 -44.15 28.22
CA MET A 497 60.19 -43.83 29.24
C MET A 497 59.35 -42.57 28.94
N ASN A 498 58.04 -42.81 28.80
CA ASN A 498 56.85 -41.96 29.05
C ASN A 498 56.65 -40.66 28.24
N GLU A 499 55.47 -40.49 27.64
CA GLU A 499 54.25 -40.12 28.37
C GLU A 499 52.96 -40.46 27.61
N THR A 500 52.00 -40.85 28.45
CA THR A 500 50.61 -41.20 28.23
C THR A 500 49.71 -39.98 28.10
N GLY A 501 48.64 -40.10 27.32
CA GLY A 501 47.48 -39.20 27.38
C GLY A 501 46.27 -39.85 26.73
N GLY A 502 45.51 -40.61 27.51
CA GLY A 502 44.33 -41.35 27.05
C GLY A 502 43.03 -40.54 27.04
N PHE A 503 42.08 -41.07 26.25
CA PHE A 503 40.63 -41.15 26.45
C PHE A 503 39.82 -39.87 26.70
N PHE A 504 38.79 -39.64 25.86
CA PHE A 504 37.41 -39.96 26.24
C PHE A 504 36.45 -40.05 25.04
N TRP A 505 35.57 -41.06 25.10
CA TRP A 505 34.41 -41.27 24.23
C TRP A 505 33.25 -40.36 24.65
N LEU A 506 32.38 -39.96 23.71
CA LEU A 506 30.94 -39.87 23.96
C LEU A 506 30.15 -40.10 22.67
N ARG A 507 29.23 -41.06 22.78
CA ARG A 507 28.26 -41.52 21.76
C ARG A 507 27.05 -40.58 21.67
N HIS A 508 26.48 -40.56 20.47
CA HIS A 508 25.07 -40.41 20.08
C HIS A 508 24.25 -39.17 20.48
N ALA A 509 23.75 -38.49 19.44
CA ALA A 509 22.32 -38.23 19.29
C ALA A 509 21.93 -38.28 17.80
N SER A 510 20.87 -39.02 17.53
CA SER A 510 20.20 -39.26 16.25
C SER A 510 19.41 -38.03 15.78
N SER A 511 19.44 -37.74 14.49
CA SER A 511 18.31 -37.14 13.76
C SER A 511 18.35 -37.60 12.29
N GLN A 512 17.80 -38.79 12.05
CA GLN A 512 17.11 -39.05 10.79
C GLN A 512 15.78 -38.29 10.81
N THR A 513 15.31 -37.92 9.61
CA THR A 513 13.98 -37.37 9.24
C THR A 513 13.95 -35.88 8.95
N LEU A 514 14.40 -35.48 7.74
CA LEU A 514 13.80 -34.36 6.98
C LEU A 514 14.25 -34.27 5.51
N LEU A 515 14.31 -35.39 4.76
CA LEU A 515 14.74 -35.37 3.35
C LEU A 515 13.88 -36.24 2.42
N LEU A 516 12.59 -36.41 2.74
CA LEU A 516 11.62 -37.07 1.85
C LEU A 516 10.26 -36.36 1.93
N GLN A 517 10.18 -35.11 1.45
CA GLN A 517 8.88 -34.49 1.17
C GLN A 517 8.93 -33.29 0.20
N VAL A 518 9.82 -33.30 -0.80
CA VAL A 518 9.86 -32.26 -1.87
C VAL A 518 9.64 -32.84 -3.27
N GLY A 519 9.40 -34.16 -3.40
CA GLY A 519 9.29 -34.85 -4.70
C GLY A 519 7.89 -35.33 -5.12
N ARG A 520 6.81 -34.99 -4.40
CA ARG A 520 5.43 -35.40 -4.75
C ARG A 520 4.43 -34.31 -4.39
N PHE A 521 4.39 -33.23 -5.16
CA PHE A 521 3.22 -32.31 -5.16
C PHE A 521 2.99 -31.64 -6.52
N TRP A 522 3.45 -32.28 -7.61
CA TRP A 522 3.12 -31.93 -8.99
C TRP A 522 2.69 -33.20 -9.72
N SER A 523 1.42 -33.58 -9.54
CA SER A 523 0.63 -34.51 -10.35
C SER A 523 -0.50 -35.08 -9.48
N HIS A 524 -1.60 -34.34 -9.35
CA HIS A 524 -2.98 -34.86 -9.31
C HIS A 524 -3.94 -33.77 -8.86
N THR A 525 -4.67 -33.21 -9.82
CA THR A 525 -6.10 -32.85 -9.70
C THR A 525 -6.63 -32.53 -11.09
N SER A 526 -6.73 -33.56 -11.92
CA SER A 526 -7.73 -33.65 -12.96
C SER A 526 -8.68 -34.77 -12.56
N THR A 527 -9.99 -34.51 -12.66
CA THR A 527 -11.16 -35.38 -12.40
C THR A 527 -11.62 -35.51 -10.95
N LEU A 528 -12.71 -34.80 -10.61
CA LEU A 528 -14.01 -35.39 -10.21
C LEU A 528 -15.03 -34.28 -9.88
N LYS A 529 -16.08 -34.22 -10.72
CA LYS A 529 -17.41 -33.57 -10.61
C LYS A 529 -17.54 -32.07 -10.37
#